data_AF-A0A7X5CTS7-F1
#
_entry.id   AF-A0A7X5CTS7-F1
#
_cell.length_a   1.000
_cell.length_b   1.000
_cell.length_c   1.000
_cell.angle_alpha   90.00
_cell.angle_beta   90.00
_cell.angle_gamma   90.00
#
_symmetry.space_group_name_H-M   'P 1'
#
loop_
_entity.id
_entity.type
_entity.pdbx_description
1 polymer ?
#
loop_
_entity_poly.entity_id
_entity_poly.type
_entity_poly.pdbx_seq_one_letter_code
_entity_poly.pdbx_strand_id
1 'polypeptide(L)'
;MHYITTLYQKKQKKQDIIKENIEEQKYFFLERAEKLENSFYEAFFEHSIENAVADAYEIFLETKTEYNYFEQQLNELNKEKGIRFLKLVAMYHSIRLSRIKRRKLRWREMKRNLYFVFQLNDTEKKLADALYCCAKSGESCFSDLFAKTTARYVFGSHSLSPFSLAFIENFCYNSFNSFMASFTKYLSVNMRLKRATN
;
A
#
# COMPACT_ATOMS: atom_id res chain seq x y z
N MET A 1 -13.71 1.50 52.17
CA MET A 1 -14.11 1.93 50.81
C MET A 1 -12.88 1.86 49.91
N HIS A 2 -12.41 0.64 49.61
CA HIS A 2 -11.14 0.41 48.90
C HIS A 2 -11.28 -0.79 47.97
N TYR A 3 -12.29 -0.72 47.10
CA TYR A 3 -12.49 -1.65 46.00
C TYR A 3 -12.97 -0.82 44.81
N ILE A 4 -12.53 -1.17 43.61
CA ILE A 4 -12.82 -0.53 42.31
C ILE A 4 -11.83 0.57 41.90
N THR A 5 -10.55 0.22 41.73
CA THR A 5 -9.71 0.90 40.71
C THR A 5 -8.67 -0.05 40.14
N THR A 6 -9.10 -1.25 39.74
CA THR A 6 -8.27 -2.15 38.95
C THR A 6 -8.93 -2.34 37.57
N LEU A 7 -8.35 -1.62 36.60
CA LEU A 7 -8.08 -2.10 35.24
C LEU A 7 -9.27 -2.59 34.40
N TYR A 8 -10.15 -1.68 33.98
CA TYR A 8 -10.83 -1.82 32.68
C TYR A 8 -10.09 -0.96 31.64
N GLN A 9 -8.84 -1.30 31.33
CA GLN A 9 -8.28 -0.93 30.02
C GLN A 9 -9.08 -1.72 28.99
N LYS A 10 -10.07 -1.08 28.37
CA LYS A 10 -10.86 -1.64 27.28
C LYS A 10 -9.87 -2.09 26.20
N LYS A 11 -9.67 -3.40 26.03
CA LYS A 11 -8.75 -3.95 25.04
C LYS A 11 -9.12 -3.36 23.67
N GLN A 12 -8.22 -2.60 23.07
CA GLN A 12 -8.45 -1.95 21.78
C GLN A 12 -8.88 -3.01 20.77
N LYS A 13 -9.97 -2.79 20.03
CA LYS A 13 -10.38 -3.77 19.03
C LYS A 13 -9.34 -3.76 17.93
N LYS A 14 -9.00 -4.93 17.40
CA LYS A 14 -8.04 -5.07 16.29
C LYS A 14 -8.36 -4.16 15.09
N GLN A 15 -9.65 -3.93 14.83
CA GLN A 15 -10.13 -3.00 13.80
C GLN A 15 -9.74 -1.54 14.10
N ASP A 16 -9.82 -1.11 15.36
CA ASP A 16 -9.45 0.25 15.77
C ASP A 16 -7.95 0.50 15.51
N ILE A 17 -7.10 -0.51 15.69
CA ILE A 17 -5.67 -0.43 15.35
C ILE A 17 -5.47 -0.11 13.86
N ILE A 18 -6.16 -0.82 12.96
CA ILE A 18 -6.06 -0.55 11.50
C ILE A 18 -6.63 0.81 11.16
N LYS A 19 -7.78 1.16 11.75
CA LYS A 19 -8.45 2.42 11.49
C LYS A 19 -7.55 3.62 11.83
N GLU A 20 -7.06 3.68 13.06
CA GLU A 20 -6.25 4.79 13.58
C GLU A 20 -4.90 4.90 12.85
N ASN A 21 -4.25 3.76 12.61
CA ASN A 21 -2.87 3.73 12.13
C ASN A 21 -2.74 3.70 10.60
N ILE A 22 -3.76 3.26 9.86
CA ILE A 22 -3.74 3.17 8.38
C ILE A 22 -4.89 3.97 7.76
N GLU A 23 -6.15 3.66 8.08
CA GLU A 23 -7.30 4.24 7.36
C GLU A 23 -7.36 5.76 7.51
N GLU A 24 -7.22 6.30 8.71
CA GLU A 24 -7.26 7.74 8.95
C GLU A 24 -6.08 8.47 8.27
N GLN A 25 -4.98 7.77 8.01
CA GLN A 25 -3.81 8.34 7.33
C GLN A 25 -4.06 8.49 5.82
N LYS A 26 -5.05 7.79 5.26
CA LYS A 26 -5.35 7.82 3.83
C LYS A 26 -5.75 9.21 3.35
N TYR A 27 -6.47 9.97 4.18
CA TYR A 27 -7.02 11.28 3.80
C TYR A 27 -5.93 12.30 3.47
N PHE A 28 -4.80 12.26 4.20
CA PHE A 28 -3.64 13.09 3.89
C PHE A 28 -3.12 12.83 2.46
N PHE A 29 -3.16 11.59 1.99
CA PHE A 29 -2.72 11.24 0.63
C PHE A 29 -3.79 11.51 -0.41
N LEU A 30 -5.07 11.31 -0.08
CA LEU A 30 -6.20 11.61 -0.98
C LEU A 30 -6.24 13.10 -1.35
N GLU A 31 -6.15 14.01 -0.37
CA GLU A 31 -6.09 15.45 -0.61
C GLU A 31 -4.93 15.87 -1.53
N ARG A 32 -3.87 15.07 -1.61
CA ARG A 32 -2.74 15.29 -2.50
C ARG A 32 -2.96 14.67 -3.87
N ALA A 33 -3.62 13.53 -3.95
CA ALA A 33 -4.02 12.92 -5.22
C ALA A 33 -4.97 13.84 -6.00
N GLU A 34 -5.93 14.48 -5.32
CA GLU A 34 -6.87 15.45 -5.88
C GLU A 34 -6.17 16.69 -6.50
N LYS A 35 -4.95 17.01 -6.06
CA LYS A 35 -4.15 18.14 -6.58
C LYS A 35 -3.38 17.79 -7.86
N LEU A 36 -3.48 16.56 -8.36
CA LEU A 36 -2.83 16.17 -9.60
C LEU A 36 -3.62 16.70 -10.80
N GLU A 37 -2.96 17.46 -11.67
CA GLU A 37 -3.57 18.04 -12.87
C GLU A 37 -4.09 16.99 -13.86
N ASN A 38 -3.44 15.83 -13.89
CA ASN A 38 -3.77 14.76 -14.82
C ASN A 38 -4.70 13.75 -14.16
N SER A 39 -5.93 13.70 -14.68
CA SER A 39 -7.03 12.90 -14.14
C SER A 39 -6.78 11.40 -14.10
N PHE A 40 -5.87 10.87 -14.93
CA PHE A 40 -5.47 9.47 -14.83
C PHE A 40 -4.64 9.22 -13.58
N TYR A 41 -3.66 10.10 -13.28
CA TYR A 41 -2.82 9.93 -12.09
C TYR A 41 -3.59 10.21 -10.80
N GLU A 42 -4.46 11.22 -10.80
CA GLU A 42 -5.46 11.47 -9.74
C GLU A 42 -6.23 10.18 -9.40
N ALA A 43 -6.99 9.66 -10.37
CA ALA A 43 -7.80 8.45 -10.18
C ALA A 43 -6.97 7.21 -9.82
N PHE A 44 -5.76 7.09 -10.39
CA PHE A 44 -4.85 5.99 -10.09
C PHE A 44 -4.43 5.99 -8.62
N PHE A 45 -4.01 7.13 -8.09
CA PHE A 45 -3.55 7.21 -6.71
C PHE A 45 -4.68 7.16 -5.71
N GLU A 46 -5.82 7.81 -5.97
CA GLU A 46 -7.03 7.67 -5.15
C GLU A 46 -7.41 6.20 -4.98
N HIS A 47 -7.52 5.47 -6.10
CA HIS A 47 -7.90 4.07 -6.09
C HIS A 47 -6.82 3.19 -5.45
N SER A 48 -5.53 3.53 -5.62
CA SER A 48 -4.44 2.81 -4.97
C SER A 48 -4.44 3.00 -3.45
N ILE A 49 -4.83 4.18 -2.96
CA ILE A 49 -4.93 4.49 -1.53
C ILE A 49 -6.09 3.71 -0.91
N GLU A 50 -7.27 3.77 -1.52
CA GLU A 50 -8.45 3.03 -1.03
C GLU A 50 -8.23 1.52 -1.06
N ASN A 51 -7.61 1.01 -2.14
CA ASN A 51 -7.27 -0.40 -2.22
C ASN A 51 -6.25 -0.82 -1.14
N ALA A 52 -5.23 0.00 -0.86
CA ALA A 52 -4.28 -0.31 0.22
C ALA A 52 -4.96 -0.38 1.60
N VAL A 53 -5.95 0.48 1.87
CA VAL A 53 -6.72 0.41 3.11
C VAL A 53 -7.57 -0.86 3.18
N ALA A 54 -8.25 -1.23 2.10
CA ALA A 54 -9.01 -2.47 2.02
C ALA A 54 -8.10 -3.70 2.23
N ASP A 55 -6.96 -3.72 1.56
CA ASP A 55 -5.93 -4.74 1.71
C ASP A 55 -5.47 -4.85 3.17
N ALA A 56 -5.30 -3.73 3.89
CA ALA A 56 -4.91 -3.75 5.29
C ALA A 56 -5.95 -4.46 6.17
N TYR A 57 -7.25 -4.19 5.98
CA TYR A 57 -8.28 -4.91 6.71
C TYR A 57 -8.25 -6.42 6.41
N GLU A 58 -8.11 -6.79 5.14
CA GLU A 58 -8.07 -8.19 4.70
C GLU A 58 -6.84 -8.94 5.29
N ILE A 59 -5.63 -8.40 5.12
CA ILE A 59 -4.41 -9.11 5.46
C ILE A 59 -4.09 -9.07 6.95
N PHE A 60 -4.48 -8.03 7.68
CA PHE A 60 -4.19 -7.98 9.12
C PHE A 60 -5.27 -8.68 9.95
N LEU A 61 -6.52 -8.74 9.47
CA LEU A 61 -7.66 -9.19 10.28
C LEU A 61 -8.35 -10.44 9.75
N GLU A 62 -8.58 -10.54 8.44
CA GLU A 62 -9.49 -11.55 7.87
C GLU A 62 -8.74 -12.81 7.41
N THR A 63 -7.55 -12.65 6.85
CA THR A 63 -6.76 -13.75 6.30
C THR A 63 -6.17 -14.62 7.42
N LYS A 64 -6.87 -15.68 7.82
CA LYS A 64 -6.40 -16.61 8.86
C LYS A 64 -5.52 -17.70 8.26
N THR A 65 -4.21 -17.48 8.30
CA THR A 65 -3.21 -18.50 7.97
C THR A 65 -2.08 -18.47 8.99
N GLU A 66 -1.51 -19.64 9.30
CA GLU A 66 -0.46 -19.81 10.32
C GLU A 66 0.76 -18.89 10.09
N TYR A 67 1.07 -18.62 8.82
CA TYR A 67 2.22 -17.81 8.40
C TYR A 67 1.81 -16.42 7.88
N ASN A 68 0.62 -15.93 8.25
CA ASN A 68 0.23 -14.56 7.95
C ASN A 68 1.17 -13.60 8.68
N TYR A 69 2.14 -13.09 7.94
CA TYR A 69 3.13 -12.17 8.45
C TYR A 69 2.49 -10.89 9.01
N PHE A 70 1.48 -10.32 8.35
CA PHE A 70 0.89 -9.04 8.77
C PHE A 70 0.06 -9.19 10.05
N GLU A 71 -0.73 -10.25 10.18
CA GLU A 71 -1.48 -10.52 11.42
C GLU A 71 -0.53 -10.62 12.64
N GLN A 72 0.62 -11.27 12.47
CA GLN A 72 1.64 -11.41 13.53
C GLN A 72 2.23 -10.05 13.96
N GLN A 73 2.25 -9.06 13.06
CA GLN A 73 2.78 -7.72 13.31
C GLN A 73 1.73 -6.71 13.81
N LEU A 74 0.46 -7.10 13.91
CA LEU A 74 -0.65 -6.18 14.18
C LEU A 74 -0.45 -5.37 15.47
N ASN A 75 0.03 -5.99 16.54
CA ASN A 75 0.22 -5.31 17.82
C ASN A 75 1.35 -4.27 17.78
N GLU A 76 2.25 -4.34 16.81
CA GLU A 76 3.31 -3.36 16.64
C GLU A 76 2.96 -2.28 15.59
N LEU A 77 1.78 -2.36 14.97
CA LEU A 77 1.35 -1.40 13.97
C LEU A 77 1.05 -0.07 14.66
N ASN A 78 1.87 0.93 14.32
CA ASN A 78 1.67 2.31 14.72
C ASN A 78 1.48 3.20 13.48
N LYS A 79 1.16 4.47 13.71
CA LYS A 79 0.92 5.47 12.65
C LYS A 79 2.04 5.52 11.61
N GLU A 80 3.30 5.48 12.04
CA GLU A 80 4.44 5.52 11.13
C GLU A 80 4.49 4.27 10.26
N LYS A 81 4.33 3.08 10.85
CA LYS A 81 4.30 1.81 10.10
C LYS A 81 3.12 1.76 9.13
N GLY A 82 1.95 2.27 9.53
CA GLY A 82 0.78 2.35 8.65
C GLY A 82 0.98 3.31 7.47
N ILE A 83 1.61 4.46 7.69
CA ILE A 83 2.03 5.36 6.60
C ILE A 83 3.02 4.65 5.66
N ARG A 84 4.02 3.96 6.20
CA ARG A 84 4.98 3.20 5.40
C ARG A 84 4.30 2.10 4.58
N PHE A 85 3.30 1.42 5.14
CA PHE A 85 2.50 0.43 4.43
C PHE A 85 1.78 1.04 3.22
N LEU A 86 1.08 2.17 3.40
CA LEU A 86 0.39 2.87 2.29
C LEU A 86 1.37 3.29 1.19
N LYS A 87 2.52 3.87 1.57
CA LYS A 87 3.60 4.24 0.63
C LYS A 87 4.11 3.04 -0.16
N LEU A 88 4.32 1.92 0.53
CA LEU A 88 4.86 0.69 -0.06
C LEU A 88 3.89 0.10 -1.10
N VAL A 89 2.60 -0.01 -0.77
CA VAL A 89 1.59 -0.51 -1.71
C VAL A 89 1.53 0.39 -2.95
N ALA A 90 1.54 1.71 -2.76
CA ALA A 90 1.56 2.65 -3.87
C ALA A 90 2.83 2.55 -4.74
N MET A 91 4.01 2.33 -4.14
CA MET A 91 5.23 2.02 -4.90
C MET A 91 5.06 0.76 -5.73
N TYR A 92 4.51 -0.32 -5.15
CA TYR A 92 4.29 -1.58 -5.86
C TYR A 92 3.39 -1.38 -7.08
N HIS A 93 2.22 -0.77 -6.87
CA HIS A 93 1.24 -0.49 -7.92
C HIS A 93 1.85 0.37 -9.04
N SER A 94 2.56 1.43 -8.66
CA SER A 94 3.21 2.35 -9.60
C SER A 94 4.25 1.64 -10.47
N ILE A 95 5.10 0.81 -9.86
CA ILE A 95 6.13 0.04 -10.56
C ILE A 95 5.48 -0.98 -11.49
N ARG A 96 4.57 -1.79 -10.97
CA ARG A 96 3.89 -2.85 -11.73
C ARG A 96 3.13 -2.28 -12.92
N LEU A 97 2.36 -1.21 -12.73
CA LEU A 97 1.62 -0.56 -13.80
C LEU A 97 2.54 0.03 -14.88
N SER A 98 3.64 0.67 -14.47
CA SER A 98 4.63 1.24 -15.39
C SER A 98 5.39 0.18 -16.20
N ARG A 99 5.35 -1.09 -15.78
CA ARG A 99 5.96 -2.22 -16.49
C ARG A 99 5.01 -2.89 -17.49
N ILE A 100 3.72 -2.55 -17.49
CA ILE A 100 2.77 -3.07 -18.46
C ILE A 100 3.04 -2.45 -19.84
N LYS A 101 3.77 -3.17 -20.69
CA LYS A 101 4.23 -2.72 -22.03
C LYS A 101 3.12 -2.07 -22.88
N ARG A 102 1.92 -2.64 -22.87
CA ARG A 102 0.77 -2.14 -23.66
C ARG A 102 0.26 -0.75 -23.27
N ARG A 103 0.55 -0.25 -22.05
CA ARG A 103 -0.03 1.00 -21.55
C ARG A 103 0.81 2.26 -21.83
N LYS A 104 2.02 2.13 -22.38
CA LYS A 104 2.93 3.25 -22.70
C LYS A 104 3.15 4.26 -21.56
N LEU A 105 2.99 3.83 -20.29
CA LEU A 105 3.18 4.69 -19.12
C LEU A 105 4.67 4.83 -18.80
N ARG A 106 5.15 6.08 -18.73
CA ARG A 106 6.55 6.38 -18.46
C ARG A 106 6.79 6.43 -16.95
N TRP A 107 7.72 5.62 -16.46
CA TRP A 107 8.12 5.62 -15.04
C TRP A 107 8.48 7.01 -14.52
N ARG A 108 9.13 7.85 -15.34
CA ARG A 108 9.49 9.22 -14.97
C ARG A 108 8.29 10.05 -14.53
N GLU A 109 7.15 9.92 -15.20
CA GLU A 109 5.93 10.66 -14.86
C GLU A 109 5.24 10.00 -13.66
N MET A 110 5.10 8.68 -13.67
CA MET A 110 4.54 7.92 -12.57
C MET A 110 5.24 8.23 -11.24
N LYS A 111 6.57 8.15 -11.21
CA LYS A 111 7.35 8.38 -9.99
C LYS A 111 7.25 9.82 -9.49
N ARG A 112 7.16 10.80 -10.40
CA ARG A 112 6.98 12.22 -10.00
C ARG A 112 5.67 12.39 -9.22
N ASN A 113 4.59 11.82 -9.73
CA ASN A 113 3.28 11.90 -9.07
C ASN A 113 3.25 11.06 -7.78
N LEU A 114 3.85 9.87 -7.78
CA LEU A 114 4.04 9.05 -6.56
C LEU A 114 4.76 9.83 -5.47
N TYR A 115 5.89 10.48 -5.80
CA TYR A 115 6.69 11.26 -4.85
C TYR A 115 5.92 12.45 -4.30
N PHE A 116 5.12 13.10 -5.15
CA PHE A 116 4.27 14.19 -4.75
C PHE A 116 3.15 13.72 -3.82
N VAL A 117 2.34 12.74 -4.23
CA VAL A 117 1.18 12.28 -3.45
C VAL A 117 1.64 11.75 -2.10
N PHE A 118 2.61 10.85 -2.08
CA PHE A 118 3.02 10.15 -0.87
C PHE A 118 4.12 10.86 -0.06
N GLN A 119 4.56 12.05 -0.49
CA GLN A 119 5.67 12.79 0.13
C GLN A 119 6.87 11.88 0.42
N LEU A 120 7.36 11.21 -0.63
CA LEU A 120 8.51 10.34 -0.43
C LEU A 120 9.73 11.17 -0.04
N ASN A 121 10.42 10.78 1.02
CA ASN A 121 11.72 11.36 1.38
C ASN A 121 12.82 10.84 0.45
N ASP A 122 14.05 11.37 0.55
CA ASP A 122 15.11 11.02 -0.40
C ASP A 122 15.53 9.55 -0.34
N THR A 123 15.45 8.92 0.84
CA THR A 123 15.69 7.48 1.00
C THR A 123 14.59 6.66 0.33
N GLU A 124 13.33 7.04 0.53
CA GLU A 124 12.16 6.39 -0.08
C GLU A 124 12.14 6.56 -1.61
N LYS A 125 12.57 7.72 -2.13
CA LYS A 125 12.74 7.95 -3.58
C LYS A 125 13.79 7.01 -4.17
N LYS A 126 14.96 6.90 -3.52
CA LYS A 126 16.04 5.98 -3.92
C LYS A 126 15.57 4.53 -3.89
N LEU A 127 14.82 4.15 -2.84
CA LEU A 127 14.23 2.82 -2.73
C LEU A 127 13.28 2.53 -3.90
N ALA A 128 12.34 3.44 -4.20
CA ALA A 128 11.40 3.28 -5.30
C ALA A 128 12.11 3.16 -6.67
N ASP A 129 13.14 3.96 -6.91
CA ASP A 129 13.94 3.88 -8.14
C ASP A 129 14.73 2.57 -8.23
N ALA A 130 15.33 2.09 -7.13
CA ALA A 130 16.03 0.81 -7.10
C ALA A 130 15.10 -0.38 -7.38
N LEU A 131 13.93 -0.39 -6.73
CA LEU A 131 12.90 -1.41 -6.96
C LEU A 131 12.39 -1.39 -8.40
N TYR A 132 12.20 -0.20 -8.99
CA TYR A 132 11.82 -0.07 -10.39
C TYR A 132 12.92 -0.60 -11.33
N CYS A 133 14.19 -0.31 -11.05
CA CYS A 133 15.31 -0.82 -11.83
C CYS A 133 15.36 -2.36 -11.80
N CYS A 134 15.22 -2.99 -10.62
CA CYS A 134 15.12 -4.45 -10.50
C CYS A 134 13.93 -5.00 -11.33
N ALA A 135 12.74 -4.40 -11.20
CA ALA A 135 11.59 -4.77 -12.02
C ALA A 135 11.80 -4.58 -13.53
N LYS A 136 12.64 -3.59 -13.91
CA LYS A 136 12.96 -3.27 -15.30
C LYS A 136 13.88 -4.30 -15.94
N SER A 137 14.91 -4.71 -15.22
CA SER A 137 15.92 -5.69 -15.64
C SER A 137 15.32 -7.07 -15.94
N GLY A 138 14.09 -7.34 -15.49
CA GLY A 138 13.45 -8.63 -15.69
C GLY A 138 14.04 -9.71 -14.79
N GLU A 139 14.74 -9.30 -13.73
CA GLU A 139 15.26 -10.21 -12.73
C GLU A 139 14.09 -10.98 -12.10
N SER A 140 14.22 -12.31 -12.05
CA SER A 140 13.26 -13.21 -11.41
C SER A 140 13.06 -12.92 -9.91
N CYS A 141 13.90 -12.07 -9.32
CA CYS A 141 13.88 -11.74 -7.89
C CYS A 141 13.08 -10.48 -7.53
N PHE A 142 12.43 -9.76 -8.45
CA PHE A 142 11.69 -8.54 -8.06
C PHE A 142 10.64 -8.82 -6.98
N SER A 143 9.88 -9.91 -7.12
CA SER A 143 8.89 -10.33 -6.12
C SER A 143 9.54 -10.55 -4.75
N ASP A 144 10.58 -11.37 -4.70
CA ASP A 144 11.33 -11.71 -3.50
C ASP A 144 11.95 -10.46 -2.84
N LEU A 145 12.62 -9.63 -3.63
CA LEU A 145 13.25 -8.39 -3.17
C LEU A 145 12.20 -7.42 -2.63
N PHE A 146 11.07 -7.28 -3.33
CA PHE A 146 9.99 -6.40 -2.89
C PHE A 146 9.38 -6.92 -1.59
N ALA A 147 9.13 -8.23 -1.46
CA ALA A 147 8.60 -8.83 -0.24
C ALA A 147 9.52 -8.64 0.98
N LYS A 148 10.83 -8.86 0.81
CA LYS A 148 11.84 -8.56 1.84
C LYS A 148 11.86 -7.08 2.20
N THR A 149 11.74 -6.21 1.19
CA THR A 149 11.67 -4.77 1.39
C THR A 149 10.42 -4.38 2.16
N THR A 150 9.27 -4.98 1.88
CA THR A 150 8.01 -4.76 2.62
C THR A 150 8.19 -5.03 4.11
N ALA A 151 8.71 -6.21 4.46
CA ALA A 151 8.93 -6.58 5.85
C ALA A 151 9.90 -5.62 6.57
N ARG A 152 11.03 -5.29 5.93
CA ARG A 152 12.06 -4.44 6.51
C ARG A 152 11.66 -2.98 6.60
N TYR A 153 11.06 -2.43 5.56
CA TYR A 153 10.68 -1.03 5.51
C TYR A 153 9.51 -0.73 6.44
N VAL A 154 8.46 -1.56 6.41
CA VAL A 154 7.26 -1.33 7.23
C VAL A 154 7.52 -1.69 8.69
N PHE A 155 8.12 -2.85 8.97
CA PHE A 155 8.21 -3.39 10.34
C PHE A 155 9.62 -3.47 10.91
N GLY A 156 10.67 -3.23 10.11
CA GLY A 156 12.06 -3.35 10.58
C GLY A 156 12.53 -4.80 10.67
N SER A 157 11.83 -5.76 10.06
CA SER A 157 12.19 -7.17 10.13
C SER A 157 13.43 -7.48 9.31
N HIS A 158 14.40 -8.15 9.94
CA HIS A 158 15.68 -8.51 9.32
C HIS A 158 15.72 -9.95 8.82
N SER A 159 14.91 -10.83 9.41
CA SER A 159 14.77 -12.24 9.06
C SER A 159 13.31 -12.58 8.75
N LEU A 160 13.09 -13.37 7.71
CA LEU A 160 11.79 -13.91 7.35
C LEU A 160 11.90 -15.42 7.20
N SER A 161 10.88 -16.14 7.68
CA SER A 161 10.72 -17.54 7.30
C SER A 161 10.36 -17.62 5.80
N PRO A 162 10.67 -18.74 5.11
CA PRO A 162 10.23 -18.95 3.73
C PRO A 162 8.71 -18.80 3.56
N PHE A 163 7.93 -19.20 4.55
CA PHE A 163 6.47 -19.09 4.52
C PHE A 163 5.99 -17.64 4.65
N SER A 164 6.57 -16.86 5.56
CA SER A 164 6.26 -15.43 5.71
C SER A 164 6.63 -14.66 4.44
N LEU A 165 7.76 -15.02 3.82
CA LEU A 165 8.19 -14.43 2.55
C LEU A 165 7.17 -14.73 1.45
N ALA A 166 6.80 -15.99 1.24
CA ALA A 166 5.80 -16.40 0.26
C ALA A 166 4.44 -15.74 0.51
N PHE A 167 4.04 -15.55 1.77
CA PHE A 167 2.83 -14.84 2.13
C PHE A 167 2.86 -13.39 1.64
N ILE A 168 3.96 -12.67 1.90
CA ILE A 168 4.10 -11.27 1.47
C ILE A 168 4.14 -11.17 -0.07
N GLU A 169 4.82 -12.10 -0.75
CA GLU A 169 4.83 -12.14 -2.21
C GLU A 169 3.41 -12.31 -2.79
N ASN A 170 2.64 -13.25 -2.24
CA ASN A 170 1.26 -13.48 -2.61
C ASN A 170 0.38 -12.25 -2.32
N PHE A 171 0.56 -11.61 -1.16
CA PHE A 171 -0.11 -10.36 -0.85
C PHE A 171 0.17 -9.31 -1.93
N CYS A 172 1.44 -9.01 -2.23
CA CYS A 172 1.77 -7.99 -3.23
C CYS A 172 1.16 -8.33 -4.60
N TYR A 173 1.25 -9.58 -5.04
CA TYR A 173 0.64 -10.03 -6.28
C TYR A 173 -0.88 -9.83 -6.30
N ASN A 174 -1.58 -10.26 -5.25
CA ASN A 174 -3.04 -10.17 -5.14
C ASN A 174 -3.52 -8.72 -5.02
N SER A 175 -2.87 -7.92 -4.19
CA SER A 175 -3.12 -6.47 -4.03
C SER A 175 -3.15 -5.77 -5.39
N PHE A 176 -2.09 -5.94 -6.21
CA PHE A 176 -2.06 -5.32 -7.55
C PHE A 176 -3.13 -5.85 -8.50
N ASN A 177 -3.44 -7.14 -8.46
CA ASN A 177 -4.46 -7.71 -9.35
C ASN A 177 -5.87 -7.25 -8.97
N SER A 178 -6.20 -7.24 -7.69
CA SER A 178 -7.45 -6.72 -7.15
C SER A 178 -7.60 -5.22 -7.46
N PHE A 179 -6.52 -4.46 -7.26
CA PHE A 179 -6.42 -3.06 -7.67
C PHE A 179 -6.71 -2.91 -9.18
N MET A 180 -6.03 -3.65 -10.05
CA MET A 180 -6.19 -3.52 -11.50
C MET A 180 -7.59 -3.95 -12.00
N ALA A 181 -8.17 -4.99 -11.40
CA ALA A 181 -9.50 -5.49 -11.75
C ALA A 181 -10.60 -4.47 -11.43
N SER A 182 -10.45 -3.73 -10.32
CA SER A 182 -11.38 -2.68 -9.91
C SER A 182 -11.08 -1.33 -10.56
N PHE A 183 -9.80 -0.97 -10.74
CA PHE A 183 -9.37 0.32 -11.28
C PHE A 183 -9.86 0.56 -12.71
N THR A 184 -9.88 -0.49 -13.55
CA THR A 184 -10.37 -0.34 -14.93
C THR A 184 -11.85 0.05 -14.98
N LYS A 185 -12.66 -0.49 -14.06
CA LYS A 185 -14.06 -0.13 -13.90
C LYS A 185 -14.20 1.28 -13.31
N TYR A 186 -13.42 1.58 -12.28
CA TYR A 186 -13.39 2.89 -11.62
C TYR A 186 -13.06 4.02 -12.60
N LEU A 187 -11.99 3.89 -13.37
CA LEU A 187 -11.58 4.87 -14.39
C LEU A 187 -12.70 5.10 -15.41
N SER A 188 -13.37 4.02 -15.87
CA SER A 188 -14.51 4.12 -16.79
C SER A 188 -15.67 4.91 -16.20
N VAL A 189 -15.96 4.76 -14.91
CA VAL A 189 -17.05 5.49 -14.23
C VAL A 189 -16.65 6.95 -14.01
N ASN A 190 -15.45 7.22 -13.50
CA ASN A 190 -14.97 8.59 -13.28
C ASN A 190 -14.91 9.41 -14.57
N MET A 191 -14.46 8.82 -15.68
CA MET A 191 -14.48 9.50 -16.98
C MET A 191 -15.91 9.84 -17.43
N ARG A 192 -16.89 8.97 -17.14
CA ARG A 192 -18.30 9.25 -17.47
C ARG A 192 -18.88 10.35 -16.59
N LEU A 193 -18.59 10.35 -15.29
CA LEU A 193 -19.06 11.39 -14.36
C LEU A 193 -18.48 12.75 -14.71
N LYS A 194 -17.15 12.84 -14.95
CA LYS A 194 -16.50 14.10 -15.36
C LYS A 194 -17.05 14.65 -16.69
N ARG A 195 -17.50 13.79 -17.61
CA ARG A 195 -18.16 14.20 -18.85
C ARG A 195 -19.60 14.70 -18.64
N ALA A 196 -20.26 14.31 -17.56
CA ALA A 196 -21.63 14.73 -17.27
C ALA A 196 -21.69 16.04 -16.48
N THR A 197 -20.59 16.41 -15.81
CA THR A 197 -20.44 17.65 -15.04
C THR A 197 -19.80 18.81 -15.83
N ASN A 198 -19.35 18.55 -17.07
CA ASN A 198 -18.87 19.54 -18.03
C ASN A 198 -19.92 19.75 -19.13
#